data_AF-U9UA28-F1
#
_entry.id   AF-U9UA28-F1
#
_cell.length_a   1.000
_cell.length_b   1.000
_cell.length_c   1.000
_cell.angle_alpha   90.00
_cell.angle_beta   90.00
_cell.angle_gamma   90.00
#
_symmetry.space_group_name_H-M   'P 1'
#
loop_
_entity.id
_entity.type
_entity.pdbx_description
1 polymer ?
#
loop_
_entity_poly.entity_id
_entity_poly.type
_entity_poly.pdbx_seq_one_letter_code
_entity_poly.pdbx_strand_id
1 'polypeptide(L)' 'WKNHTMEYPILSRMAQDYLAIMPTSVPCEQFFSIAGKQFSQTCNRIDASTARACLCLKS' A
#
# COMPACT_ATOMS: atom_id res chain seq x y z
N TRP A 1 -5.93 19.66 -3.58
CA TRP A 1 -7.29 19.35 -4.07
C TRP A 1 -8.34 19.28 -2.97
N LYS A 2 -8.08 18.69 -1.80
CA LYS A 2 -9.04 18.62 -0.68
C LYS A 2 -9.64 19.99 -0.30
N ASN A 3 -8.83 21.04 -0.18
CA ASN A 3 -9.30 22.37 0.19
C ASN A 3 -10.14 23.06 -0.91
N HIS A 4 -10.00 22.65 -2.17
CA HIS A 4 -10.70 23.23 -3.32
C HIS A 4 -11.85 22.34 -3.81
N THR A 5 -12.34 21.43 -2.96
CA THR A 5 -13.40 20.49 -3.34
C THR A 5 -14.71 21.21 -3.66
N MET A 6 -14.99 22.35 -3.01
CA MET A 6 -16.20 23.14 -3.27
C MET A 6 -16.12 23.96 -4.56
N GLU A 7 -14.95 24.52 -4.87
CA GLU A 7 -14.73 25.35 -6.07
C GLU A 7 -14.63 24.50 -7.34
N TYR A 8 -14.03 23.31 -7.23
CA TYR A 8 -13.81 22.41 -8.36
C TYR A 8 -14.18 20.96 -8.00
N PRO A 9 -15.48 20.64 -7.88
CA PRO A 9 -15.92 19.33 -7.38
C PRO A 9 -15.46 18.16 -8.26
N ILE A 10 -15.55 18.29 -9.58
CA ILE A 10 -15.17 17.23 -10.52
C ILE A 10 -13.64 17.08 -10.60
N LEU A 11 -12.92 18.19 -10.73
CA LEU A 11 -11.47 18.18 -10.86
C LEU A 11 -10.78 17.74 -9.56
N SER A 12 -11.29 18.18 -8.41
CA SER A 12 -10.76 17.76 -7.11
C SER A 12 -10.97 16.26 -6.86
N ARG A 13 -12.06 15.69 -7.38
CA ARG A 13 -12.30 14.24 -7.37
C ARG A 13 -11.29 13.51 -8.25
N MET A 14 -11.15 13.91 -9.52
CA MET A 14 -10.18 13.31 -10.44
C MET A 14 -8.77 13.38 -9.86
N ALA A 15 -8.38 14.52 -9.32
CA ALA A 15 -7.04 14.67 -8.77
C ALA A 15 -6.79 13.82 -7.52
N GLN A 16 -7.82 13.54 -6.71
CA GLN A 16 -7.70 12.57 -5.61
C GLN A 16 -7.52 11.15 -6.14
N ASP A 17 -8.24 10.78 -7.21
CA ASP A 17 -8.15 9.46 -7.81
C ASP A 17 -6.79 9.24 -8.50
N TYR A 18 -6.27 10.23 -9.23
CA TYR A 18 -5.03 10.09 -10.00
C TYR A 18 -3.75 10.38 -9.21
N LEU A 19 -3.74 11.40 -8.34
CA LEU A 19 -2.52 11.77 -7.61
C LEU A 19 -2.25 10.85 -6.40
N ALA A 20 -3.23 10.06 -5.97
CA ALA A 20 -3.01 9.02 -4.97
C ALA A 20 -2.25 7.81 -5.53
N ILE A 21 -2.23 7.64 -6.85
CA ILE A 21 -1.50 6.56 -7.51
C ILE A 21 -0.02 6.92 -7.48
N MET A 22 0.78 6.08 -6.81
CA MET A 22 2.23 6.26 -6.82
C MET A 22 2.78 5.96 -8.23
N PRO A 23 3.71 6.77 -8.74
CA PRO A 23 4.27 6.58 -10.08
C PRO A 23 5.20 5.35 -10.17
N THR A 24 5.51 4.70 -9.05
CA THR A 24 6.45 3.58 -8.97
C THR A 24 5.94 2.47 -8.07
N SER A 25 6.39 1.24 -8.33
CA SER A 25 6.17 0.06 -7.47
C SER A 25 7.10 0.02 -6.24
N VAL A 26 8.01 0.99 -6.09
CA VAL A 26 9.06 0.99 -5.04
C VAL A 26 8.50 0.77 -3.63
N PRO A 27 7.40 1.41 -3.21
CA PRO A 27 6.87 1.19 -1.86
C PRO A 27 6.31 -0.22 -1.66
N CYS A 28 5.73 -0.81 -2.71
CA CYS A 28 5.31 -2.21 -2.70
C CYS A 28 6.53 -3.15 -2.61
N GLU A 29 7.57 -2.90 -3.39
CA GLU A 29 8.82 -3.69 -3.37
C GLU A 29 9.55 -3.60 -2.03
N GLN A 30 9.57 -2.41 -1.42
CA GLN A 30 10.12 -2.21 -0.08
C GLN A 30 9.32 -3.01 0.96
N PHE A 31 7.98 -2.95 0.89
CA PHE A 31 7.11 -3.73 1.75
C PHE A 31 7.36 -5.25 1.60
N PHE A 32 7.45 -5.75 0.36
CA PHE A 32 7.72 -7.17 0.09
C PHE A 32 9.14 -7.59 0.48
N SER A 33 10.14 -6.71 0.36
CA SER A 33 11.51 -7.00 0.80
C SER A 33 11.59 -7.16 2.32
N ILE A 34 10.93 -6.27 3.07
CA ILE A 34 10.85 -6.35 4.53
C ILE A 34 10.06 -7.60 4.94
N ALA A 35 8.92 -7.85 4.29
CA ALA A 35 8.11 -9.04 4.52
C ALA A 35 8.88 -10.33 4.26
N GLY A 36 9.58 -10.42 3.12
CA GLY A 36 10.39 -11.57 2.73
C GLY A 36 11.50 -11.86 3.74
N LYS A 37 12.17 -10.82 4.24
CA LYS A 37 13.17 -10.97 5.31
C LYS A 37 12.53 -11.49 6.61
N GLN A 38 11.38 -10.97 7.00
CA GLN A 38 10.69 -11.37 8.24
C GLN A 38 10.17 -12.82 8.18
N PHE A 39 9.64 -13.25 7.04
CA PHE A 39 9.10 -14.59 6.88
C PHE A 39 10.18 -15.64 6.60
N SER A 40 11.18 -15.34 5.76
CA SER A 40 12.26 -16.27 5.44
C SER A 40 13.22 -16.51 6.61
N GLN A 41 13.40 -15.54 7.51
CA GLN A 41 14.40 -15.62 8.58
C GLN A 41 13.81 -16.10 9.92
N THR A 42 12.52 -15.81 10.16
CA THR A 42 11.90 -16.04 11.48
C THR A 42 10.75 -17.04 11.43
N CYS A 43 10.18 -17.35 10.25
CA CYS A 43 8.96 -18.16 10.17
C CYS A 43 8.92 -19.09 8.94
N ASN A 44 9.65 -20.21 8.98
CA ASN A 44 9.67 -21.21 7.91
C ASN A 44 8.40 -22.11 7.84
N ARG A 45 7.39 -21.92 8.71
CA ARG A 45 6.21 -22.81 8.85
C ARG A 45 4.85 -22.09 8.95
N ILE A 46 4.75 -20.88 8.42
CA ILE A 46 3.47 -20.14 8.39
C ILE A 46 2.73 -20.42 7.10
N ASP A 47 1.43 -20.68 7.25
CA ASP A 47 0.52 -20.81 6.12
C ASP A 47 0.41 -19.48 5.36
N ALA A 48 0.25 -19.57 4.03
CA ALA A 48 0.18 -18.41 3.15
C ALA A 48 -1.00 -17.47 3.50
N SER A 49 -2.11 -18.01 4.02
CA SER A 49 -3.25 -17.19 4.46
C SER A 49 -2.91 -16.35 5.70
N THR A 50 -2.22 -16.95 6.67
CA THR A 50 -1.76 -16.26 7.89
C THR A 50 -0.71 -15.22 7.57
N ALA A 51 0.24 -15.52 6.68
CA ALA A 51 1.25 -14.57 6.24
C ALA A 51 0.63 -13.33 5.59
N ARG A 52 -0.38 -13.50 4.72
CA ARG A 52 -1.12 -12.38 4.12
C ARG A 52 -1.86 -11.55 5.16
N ALA A 53 -2.55 -12.19 6.11
CA ALA A 53 -3.24 -11.46 7.18
C ALA A 53 -2.26 -10.62 8.01
N CYS A 54 -1.10 -11.18 8.38
CA CYS A 54 -0.06 -10.44 9.09
C CYS A 54 0.48 -9.25 8.28
N LEU A 55 0.59 -9.36 6.95
CA LEU A 55 1.00 -8.26 6.09
C LEU A 55 -0.03 -7.12 6.08
N CYS A 56 -1.31 -7.44 5.92
CA CYS A 56 -2.38 -6.43 5.94
C CYS A 56 -2.54 -5.75 7.31
N LEU A 57 -2.15 -6.40 8.41
CA LEU A 57 -2.14 -5.77 9.74
C LEU A 57 -0.95 -4.83 9.96
N LYS A 58 0.07 -4.89 9.09
CA LYS A 58 1.28 -4.06 9.18
C LYS A 58 1.29 -2.86 8.22
N SER A 59 0.32 -2.78 7.30
CA SER A 59 0.09 -1.63 6.41
C SER A 59 -0.76 -0.58 7.10
#